data_AF-A0A0S8FMF8-F1
#
_entry.id   AF-A0A0S8FMF8-F1
#
_cell.length_a   1.000
_cell.length_b   1.000
_cell.length_c   1.000
_cell.angle_alpha   90.00
_cell.angle_beta   90.00
_cell.angle_gamma   90.00
#
_symmetry.space_group_name_H-M   'P 1'
#
loop_
_entity.id
_entity.type
_entity.pdbx_description
1 polymer ?
#
loop_
_entity_poly.entity_id
_entity_poly.type
_entity_poly.pdbx_seq_one_letter_code
_entity_poly.pdbx_strand_id
1 'polypeptide(L)' 'MGTIRAGNLYGTLELLILRALELCGPMHGVGIADHIGSQSAGLFRVEEGSLYPALHRLQAKGFVDWEWRKT' A
#
# COMPACT_ATOMS: atom_id res chain seq x y z
N MET A 1 11.81 -24.71 2.78
CA MET A 1 10.67 -23.98 2.17
C MET A 1 9.97 -23.21 3.28
N GLY A 2 10.33 -21.95 3.49
CA GLY A 2 9.77 -21.12 4.57
C GLY A 2 8.48 -20.47 4.10
N THR A 3 7.35 -20.89 4.66
CA THR A 3 6.06 -20.23 4.43
C THR A 3 6.11 -18.86 5.09
N ILE A 4 6.12 -17.78 4.31
CA ILE A 4 6.02 -16.42 4.85
C ILE A 4 4.66 -16.31 5.53
N ARG A 5 4.66 -16.33 6.87
CA ARG A 5 3.45 -16.10 7.66
C ARG A 5 3.06 -14.63 7.48
N ALA A 6 1.84 -14.40 7.00
CA ALA A 6 1.26 -13.07 6.75
C ALA A 6 1.29 -12.10 7.95
N GLY A 7 1.62 -12.59 9.16
CA GLY A 7 1.72 -11.80 10.38
C GLY A 7 2.93 -10.88 10.52
N ASN A 8 3.90 -10.87 9.59
CA ASN A 8 5.12 -10.03 9.70
C ASN A 8 5.27 -8.96 8.61
N LEU A 9 4.20 -8.62 7.88
CA LEU A 9 4.19 -7.55 6.87
C LEU A 9 3.81 -6.17 7.45
N TYR A 10 3.63 -6.06 8.76
CA TYR A 10 3.40 -4.78 9.46
C TYR A 10 4.66 -3.90 9.34
N GLY A 11 4.76 -3.17 8.24
CA GLY A 11 5.88 -2.28 7.90
C GLY A 11 6.30 -2.39 6.44
N THR A 12 6.36 -3.59 5.87
CA THR A 12 6.71 -3.78 4.45
C THR A 12 5.66 -3.17 3.53
N LEU A 13 4.37 -3.42 3.79
CA LEU A 13 3.30 -2.83 2.99
C LEU A 13 3.28 -1.31 3.12
N GLU A 14 3.51 -0.77 4.32
CA GLU A 14 3.58 0.67 4.57
C GLU A 14 4.70 1.32 3.76
N LEU A 15 5.89 0.70 3.71
CA LEU A 15 7.01 1.18 2.91
C LEU A 15 6.71 1.13 1.40
N LEU A 16 6.06 0.05 0.92
CA LEU A 16 5.67 -0.06 -0.47
C LEU A 16 4.63 1.00 -0.87
N ILE A 17 3.68 1.30 0.02
CA ILE A 17 2.70 2.38 -0.18
C ILE A 17 3.42 3.73 -0.28
N LEU A 18 4.31 4.05 0.67
CA LEU A 18 5.05 5.32 0.65
C LEU A 18 5.91 5.45 -0.61
N ARG A 19 6.57 4.35 -1.02
CA ARG A 19 7.38 4.33 -2.23
C ARG A 19 6.54 4.53 -3.49
N ALA A 20 5.35 3.94 -3.57
CA ALA A 20 4.44 4.14 -4.69
C ALA A 20 4.01 5.61 -4.79
N LEU A 21 3.63 6.22 -3.66
CA LEU A 21 3.24 7.64 -3.61
C LEU A 21 4.40 8.59 -3.94
N GLU A 22 5.63 8.26 -3.52
CA GLU A 22 6.83 9.02 -3.86
C GLU A 22 7.13 8.98 -5.36
N LEU A 23 6.97 7.82 -6.02
CA LEU A 23 7.29 7.64 -7.43
C LEU A 23 6.19 8.11 -8.39
N CYS A 24 4.93 7.91 -8.04
CA CYS A 24 3.78 8.15 -8.92
C CYS A 24 2.96 9.38 -8.52
N GLY A 25 3.22 9.98 -7.36
CA GLY A 25 2.43 11.08 -6.81
C GLY A 25 1.14 10.61 -6.13
N PRO A 26 0.18 11.53 -5.88
CA PRO A 26 -1.09 11.20 -5.23
C PRO A 26 -1.90 10.18 -6.02
N MET A 27 -2.34 9.11 -5.36
CA MET A 27 -3.08 8.00 -5.97
C MET A 27 -4.28 7.58 -5.12
N HIS A 28 -5.32 7.06 -5.77
CA HIS A 28 -6.41 6.38 -5.08
C HIS A 28 -5.97 4.99 -4.58
N GLY A 29 -6.63 4.46 -3.54
CA GLY A 29 -6.24 3.20 -2.90
C GLY A 29 -6.11 2.02 -3.87
N VAL A 30 -7.06 1.85 -4.80
CA VAL A 30 -6.98 0.80 -5.84
C VAL A 30 -5.72 0.96 -6.71
N GLY A 31 -5.35 2.19 -7.09
CA GLY A 31 -4.17 2.45 -7.91
C GLY A 31 -2.87 2.11 -7.17
N ILE A 32 -2.84 2.28 -5.85
CA ILE A 32 -1.71 1.85 -5.01
C ILE A 32 -1.60 0.32 -5.02
N ALA A 33 -2.71 -0.39 -4.86
CA ALA A 33 -2.73 -1.86 -4.91
C ALA A 33 -2.29 -2.40 -6.27
N ASP A 34 -2.79 -1.81 -7.35
CA ASP A 34 -2.43 -2.18 -8.73
C ASP A 34 -0.96 -1.90 -9.03
N HIS A 35 -0.45 -0.73 -8.60
CA HIS A 35 0.95 -0.38 -8.78
C HIS A 35 1.86 -1.40 -8.07
N ILE A 36 1.61 -1.67 -6.79
CA ILE A 36 2.39 -2.64 -6.00
C ILE A 36 2.30 -4.04 -6.63
N GLY A 37 1.12 -4.45 -7.09
CA GLY A 37 0.91 -5.72 -7.80
C GLY A 37 1.71 -5.81 -9.10
N SER A 38 1.72 -4.75 -9.90
CA SER A 38 2.45 -4.70 -11.17
C SER A 38 3.98 -4.77 -10.97
N GLN A 39 4.51 -4.08 -9.95
CA GLN A 39 5.94 -4.06 -9.64
C GLN A 39 6.45 -5.41 -9.11
N SER A 40 5.55 -6.21 -8.51
CA SER A 40 5.89 -7.55 -8.01
C SER A 40 5.67 -8.67 -9.04
N ALA A 41 5.44 -8.33 -10.32
CA ALA A 41 5.04 -9.29 -11.36
C ALA A 41 3.84 -10.16 -10.96
N GLY A 42 2.92 -9.61 -10.16
CA GLY A 42 1.73 -10.30 -9.65
C GLY A 42 1.97 -11.23 -8.46
N LEU A 43 3.20 -11.35 -7.95
CA LEU A 43 3.54 -12.20 -6.80
C LEU A 43 3.04 -11.62 -5.47
N PHE A 44 2.86 -10.30 -5.41
CA PHE A 44 2.38 -9.60 -4.23
C PHE A 44 1.10 -8.82 -4.58
N ARG A 45 -0.04 -9.50 -4.42
CA ARG A 45 -1.36 -8.87 -4.55
C ARG A 45 -1.76 -8.29 -3.20
N VAL A 46 -1.96 -6.98 -3.15
CA VAL A 46 -2.42 -6.30 -1.94
C VAL A 46 -3.94 -6.39 -1.87
N GLU A 47 -4.44 -7.18 -0.93
CA GLU A 47 -5.87 -7.26 -0.64
C GLU A 47 -6.35 -5.97 0.05
N GLU A 48 -7.59 -5.55 -0.23
CA GLU A 48 -8.20 -4.36 0.38
C GLU A 48 -8.17 -4.42 1.93
N GLY A 49 -8.41 -5.61 2.48
CA GLY A 49 -8.35 -5.87 3.93
C GLY A 49 -6.97 -5.68 4.56
N SER A 50 -5.90 -5.61 3.76
CA SER A 50 -4.55 -5.27 4.21
C SER A 50 -4.19 -3.80 3.90
N LEU A 51 -4.64 -3.29 2.75
CA LEU A 51 -4.34 -1.94 2.28
C LEU A 51 -4.92 -0.88 3.22
N TYR A 52 -6.23 -0.89 3.45
CA TYR A 52 -6.88 0.20 4.18
C TYR A 52 -6.40 0.30 5.63
N PRO A 53 -6.23 -0.81 6.39
CA PRO A 53 -5.61 -0.73 7.71
C PRO A 53 -4.18 -0.17 7.68
N ALA A 54 -3.39 -0.44 6.63
CA ALA A 54 -2.05 0.15 6.49
C ALA A 54 -2.11 1.65 6.20
N LEU A 55 -3.02 2.09 5.32
CA LEU A 55 -3.27 3.51 5.05
C LEU A 55 -3.70 4.26 6.31
N HIS A 56 -4.63 3.69 7.10
CA HIS A 56 -5.04 4.28 8.37
C HIS A 56 -3.88 4.42 9.37
N ARG A 57 -2.97 3.42 9.45
CA ARG A 57 -1.78 3.53 10.30
C ARG A 57 -0.80 4.58 9.80
N LEU A 58 -0.57 4.68 8.48
CA LEU A 58 0.27 5.72 7.89
C LEU A 58 -0.30 7.12 8.14
N GLN A 59 -1.62 7.29 8.01
CA GLN A 59 -2.31 8.53 8.29
C GLN A 59 -2.21 8.89 9.78
N ALA A 60 -2.43 7.93 10.69
CA ALA A 60 -2.29 8.14 12.13
C ALA A 60 -0.85 8.52 12.54
N LYS A 61 0.15 8.07 11.78
CA LYS A 61 1.57 8.46 11.95
C LYS A 61 1.92 9.80 11.27
N GLY A 62 1.00 10.41 10.51
CA GLY A 62 1.22 11.67 9.80
C GLY A 62 2.07 11.55 8.52
N PHE A 63 2.23 10.34 7.97
CA PHE A 63 3.03 10.11 6.75
C PHE A 63 2.25 10.33 5.45
N VAL A 64 0.93 10.20 5.50
CA VAL A 64 0.04 10.37 4.34
C VAL A 64 -1.19 11.14 4.76
N ASP A 65 -1.79 11.83 3.80
CA ASP A 65 -3.11 12.46 3.93
C ASP A 65 -3.98 12.06 2.73
N TRP A 66 -5.26 12.37 2.79
CA TRP A 66 -6.21 12.06 1.72
C TRP A 66 -7.05 13.29 1.37
N GLU A 67 -7.41 13.37 0.09
CA GLU A 67 -8.37 14.37 -0.40
C GLU A 67 -9.37 13.71 -1.33
N TRP A 68 -10.60 14.24 -1.36
CA TRP A 68 -11.54 13.91 -2.42
C TRP A 68 -11.22 14.75 -3.65
N ARG A 69 -10.93 14.09 -4.77
CA ARG A 69 -10.75 14.72 -6.07
C ARG A 69 -11.85 14.29 -7.02
N LYS A 70 -12.36 15.22 -7.83
CA LYS A 70 -13.22 14.88 -8.97
C LYS A 70 -12.34 14.39 -10.10
N THR A 71 -12.63 13.21 -10.63
CA THR A 71 -11.97 12.64 -11.82
C THR A 71 -12.42 13.38 -13.07
#